data_AF-A0A2E7FAA1-F1
#
_entry.id   AF-A0A2E7FAA1-F1
#
_cell.length_a   1.000
_cell.length_b   1.000
_cell.length_c   1.000
_cell.angle_alpha   90.00
_cell.angle_beta   90.00
_cell.angle_gamma   90.00
#
_symmetry.space_group_name_H-M   'P 1'
#
loop_
_entity.id
_entity.type
_entity.pdbx_description
1 polymer ?
#
loop_
_entity_poly.entity_id
_entity_poly.type
_entity_poly.pdbx_seq_one_letter_code
_entity_poly.pdbx_strand_id
1 'polypeptide(L)'
;MKEDGVVDESTRFMIALPTPYNVINMSVAPADRLTVEPAYERAMAMEVSEIAAALPHDQISIQWDVAHDMQTYEGSRQCYFAFHQDGIVERLVRMGEIVPDDIAMGYHLCYGNFGGKHFVEPRDMAPMVELANHVSSGIGRSIDWIHMPVPIELDDEPYFKPLRGLRLGNETSLYLGLVHDQDGEDGCRRRMATADKFISGYGIATECGLGRRPPESIGPLLELHDRLI
;
A
#
# COMPACT_ATOMS: atom_id res chain seq x y z
N MET A 1 -26.36 3.50 -1.96
CA MET A 1 -25.37 4.38 -2.64
C MET A 1 -25.26 4.06 -4.11
N LYS A 2 -24.87 2.84 -4.52
CA LYS A 2 -24.85 2.46 -5.95
C LYS A 2 -26.25 2.44 -6.58
N GLU A 3 -27.19 1.74 -5.95
CA GLU A 3 -28.60 1.69 -6.39
C GLU A 3 -29.24 3.09 -6.45
N ASP A 4 -28.77 4.01 -5.61
CA ASP A 4 -29.23 5.40 -5.56
C ASP A 4 -28.49 6.32 -6.56
N GLY A 5 -27.55 5.78 -7.34
CA GLY A 5 -26.74 6.53 -8.32
C GLY A 5 -25.70 7.48 -7.71
N VAL A 6 -25.42 7.38 -6.41
CA VAL A 6 -24.44 8.22 -5.70
C VAL A 6 -23.00 7.75 -5.97
N VAL A 7 -22.81 6.45 -6.21
CA VAL A 7 -21.51 5.83 -6.49
C VAL A 7 -21.65 5.00 -7.76
N ASP A 8 -20.63 5.06 -8.63
CA ASP A 8 -20.63 4.30 -9.89
C ASP A 8 -20.77 2.78 -9.64
N GLU A 9 -21.55 2.11 -10.48
CA GLU A 9 -21.83 0.67 -10.34
C GLU A 9 -20.57 -0.21 -10.36
N SER A 10 -19.51 0.24 -11.05
CA SER A 10 -18.22 -0.46 -11.12
C SER A 10 -17.33 -0.27 -9.89
N THR A 11 -17.67 0.64 -8.97
CA THR A 11 -16.85 0.95 -7.78
C THR A 11 -16.81 -0.22 -6.81
N ARG A 12 -15.63 -0.70 -6.40
CA ARG A 12 -15.55 -1.78 -5.40
C ARG A 12 -15.43 -1.25 -3.98
N PHE A 13 -15.95 -1.98 -3.01
CA PHE A 13 -15.65 -1.73 -1.60
C PHE A 13 -14.29 -2.34 -1.26
N MET A 14 -13.30 -1.49 -0.95
CA MET A 14 -11.96 -1.93 -0.61
C MET A 14 -11.85 -2.30 0.89
N ILE A 15 -11.51 -3.55 1.16
CA ILE A 15 -11.25 -4.08 2.49
C ILE A 15 -9.73 -4.04 2.72
N ALA A 16 -9.26 -3.08 3.53
CA ALA A 16 -7.86 -2.97 3.89
C ALA A 16 -7.55 -3.82 5.13
N LEU A 17 -6.59 -4.73 5.00
CA LEU A 17 -6.14 -5.65 6.04
C LEU A 17 -4.65 -5.43 6.34
N PRO A 18 -4.24 -5.40 7.61
CA PRO A 18 -2.83 -5.44 7.93
C PRO A 18 -2.27 -6.83 7.61
N THR A 19 -1.01 -6.89 7.17
CA THR A 19 -0.28 -8.17 7.14
C THR A 19 -0.16 -8.78 8.54
N PRO A 20 -0.04 -10.11 8.67
CA PRO A 20 0.36 -10.76 9.92
C PRO A 20 1.61 -10.14 10.53
N TYR A 21 2.61 -9.84 9.71
CA TYR A 21 3.88 -9.27 10.15
C TYR A 21 3.67 -7.92 10.86
N ASN A 22 2.81 -7.04 10.34
CA ASN A 22 2.47 -5.77 10.99
C ASN A 22 1.97 -5.98 12.41
N VAL A 23 0.96 -6.83 12.56
CA VAL A 23 0.29 -7.05 13.85
C VAL A 23 1.24 -7.74 14.83
N ILE A 24 1.96 -8.77 14.40
CA ILE A 24 2.89 -9.51 15.24
C ILE A 24 4.04 -8.62 15.72
N ASN A 25 4.62 -7.81 14.82
CA ASN A 25 5.71 -6.91 15.19
C ASN A 25 5.24 -5.79 16.14
N MET A 26 3.96 -5.40 16.07
CA MET A 26 3.39 -4.40 16.98
C MET A 26 3.00 -4.96 18.35
N SER A 27 2.43 -6.17 18.39
CA SER A 27 1.61 -6.61 19.53
C SER A 27 2.08 -7.90 20.19
N VAL A 28 3.04 -8.62 19.61
CA VAL A 28 3.56 -9.88 20.16
C VAL A 28 4.98 -9.68 20.72
N ALA A 29 5.22 -10.24 21.91
CA ALA A 29 6.52 -10.20 22.57
C ALA A 29 7.61 -10.79 21.66
N PRO A 30 8.82 -10.19 21.58
CA PRO A 30 9.85 -10.60 20.61
C PRO A 30 10.19 -12.10 20.62
N ALA A 31 10.19 -12.74 21.79
CA ALA A 31 10.51 -14.16 21.93
C ALA A 31 9.45 -15.10 21.33
N ASP A 32 8.21 -14.63 21.15
CA ASP A 32 7.07 -15.46 20.75
C ASP A 32 6.67 -15.28 19.29
N ARG A 33 7.23 -14.28 18.58
CA ARG A 33 6.79 -13.87 17.23
C ARG A 33 6.84 -15.01 16.21
N LEU A 34 7.97 -15.73 16.14
CA LEU A 34 8.11 -16.88 15.23
C LEU A 34 7.16 -18.03 15.57
N THR A 35 6.82 -18.20 16.85
CA THR A 35 5.89 -19.25 17.30
C THR A 35 4.44 -18.89 16.96
N VAL A 36 4.08 -17.61 17.09
CA VAL A 36 2.71 -17.10 16.86
C VAL A 36 2.40 -16.96 15.36
N GLU A 37 3.38 -16.57 14.55
CA GLU A 37 3.19 -16.23 13.14
C GLU A 37 2.42 -17.29 12.32
N PRO A 38 2.75 -18.59 12.37
CA PRO A 38 2.00 -19.59 11.61
C PRO A 38 0.52 -19.69 12.01
N ALA A 39 0.21 -19.47 13.29
CA ALA A 39 -1.18 -19.49 13.76
C ALA A 39 -1.95 -18.25 13.29
N TYR A 40 -1.29 -17.09 13.27
CA TYR A 40 -1.87 -15.85 12.77
C TYR A 40 -2.11 -15.90 11.26
N GLU A 41 -1.16 -16.41 10.47
CA GLU A 41 -1.33 -16.58 9.02
C GLU A 41 -2.52 -17.48 8.69
N ARG A 42 -2.70 -18.59 9.43
CA ARG A 42 -3.88 -19.46 9.26
C ARG A 42 -5.19 -18.72 9.58
N ALA A 43 -5.22 -17.94 10.64
CA ALA A 43 -6.41 -17.16 11.00
C ALA A 43 -6.73 -16.11 9.93
N MET A 44 -5.72 -15.43 9.37
CA MET A 44 -5.91 -14.49 8.27
C MET A 44 -6.42 -15.17 6.99
N ALA A 45 -5.93 -16.35 6.67
CA ALA A 45 -6.44 -17.12 5.53
C ALA A 45 -7.91 -17.52 5.72
N MET A 46 -8.31 -17.90 6.94
CA MET A 46 -9.70 -18.17 7.28
C MET A 46 -10.57 -16.92 7.12
N GLU A 47 -10.13 -15.78 7.63
CA GLU A 47 -10.86 -14.50 7.51
C GLU A 47 -11.08 -14.09 6.05
N VAL A 48 -10.03 -14.15 5.22
CA VAL A 48 -10.13 -13.86 3.78
C VAL A 48 -11.10 -14.82 3.10
N SER A 49 -11.09 -16.11 3.47
CA SER A 49 -12.03 -17.10 2.95
C SER A 49 -13.48 -16.82 3.38
N GLU A 50 -13.71 -16.36 4.61
CA GLU A 50 -15.04 -16.01 5.10
C GLU A 50 -15.58 -14.75 4.40
N ILE A 51 -14.73 -13.74 4.20
CA ILE A 51 -15.06 -12.54 3.42
C ILE A 51 -15.46 -12.91 1.99
N ALA A 52 -14.64 -13.72 1.31
CA ALA A 52 -14.91 -14.19 -0.05
C ALA A 52 -16.22 -14.98 -0.14
N ALA A 53 -16.50 -15.86 0.83
CA ALA A 53 -17.74 -16.63 0.84
C ALA A 53 -18.99 -15.77 1.09
N ALA A 54 -18.85 -14.63 1.77
CA ALA A 54 -19.96 -13.78 2.19
C ALA A 54 -20.31 -12.66 1.20
N LEU A 55 -19.36 -12.21 0.37
CA LEU A 55 -19.49 -11.01 -0.44
C LEU A 55 -19.30 -11.30 -1.93
N PRO A 56 -20.01 -10.62 -2.85
CA PRO A 56 -19.77 -10.78 -4.28
C PRO A 56 -18.37 -10.31 -4.66
N HIS A 57 -17.57 -11.19 -5.27
CA HIS A 57 -16.15 -10.95 -5.55
C HIS A 57 -15.91 -9.73 -6.45
N ASP A 58 -16.79 -9.48 -7.41
CA ASP A 58 -16.73 -8.34 -8.33
C ASP A 58 -17.07 -7.00 -7.66
N GLN A 59 -17.65 -7.02 -6.47
CA GLN A 59 -18.07 -5.85 -5.69
C GLN A 59 -17.07 -5.46 -4.59
N ILE A 60 -16.08 -6.29 -4.31
CA ILE A 60 -15.08 -6.04 -3.26
C ILE A 60 -13.66 -6.07 -3.82
N SER A 61 -12.74 -5.48 -3.08
CA SER A 61 -11.31 -5.63 -3.32
C SER A 61 -10.57 -5.75 -1.99
N ILE A 62 -9.39 -6.39 -1.99
CA ILE A 62 -8.58 -6.56 -0.79
C ILE A 62 -7.27 -5.78 -0.93
N GLN A 63 -6.96 -4.96 0.07
CA GLN A 63 -5.68 -4.30 0.17
C GLN A 63 -4.87 -4.88 1.34
N TRP A 64 -3.61 -5.23 1.08
CA TRP A 64 -2.65 -5.52 2.14
C TRP A 64 -1.88 -4.25 2.50
N ASP A 65 -1.96 -3.83 3.76
CA ASP A 65 -1.18 -2.72 4.29
C ASP A 65 0.18 -3.24 4.79
N VAL A 66 1.29 -2.68 4.29
CA VAL A 66 2.67 -3.24 4.38
C VAL A 66 3.60 -2.35 5.23
N ALA A 67 3.11 -1.75 6.33
CA ALA A 67 3.83 -0.71 7.07
C ALA A 67 5.14 -1.14 7.76
N HIS A 68 5.05 -2.03 8.75
CA HIS A 68 6.21 -2.56 9.47
C HIS A 68 7.04 -3.49 8.58
N ASP A 69 6.39 -4.16 7.63
CA ASP A 69 7.06 -4.95 6.59
C ASP A 69 8.04 -4.08 5.81
N MET A 70 7.59 -2.93 5.29
CA MET A 70 8.42 -1.98 4.53
C MET A 70 9.57 -1.44 5.38
N GLN A 71 9.29 -1.03 6.62
CA GLN A 71 10.34 -0.58 7.55
C GLN A 71 11.39 -1.68 7.82
N THR A 72 10.97 -2.94 7.86
CA THR A 72 11.88 -4.07 8.07
C THR A 72 12.65 -4.40 6.79
N TYR A 73 11.99 -4.35 5.64
CA TYR A 73 12.60 -4.59 4.34
C TYR A 73 13.72 -3.58 4.07
N GLU A 74 13.53 -2.31 4.43
CA GLU A 74 14.54 -1.26 4.33
C GLU A 74 15.67 -1.39 5.37
N GLY A 75 15.51 -2.25 6.39
CA GLY A 75 16.47 -2.41 7.49
C GLY A 75 16.32 -1.38 8.61
N SER A 76 15.29 -0.55 8.55
CA SER A 76 14.97 0.50 9.52
C SER A 76 14.33 -0.04 10.81
N ARG A 77 13.94 -1.33 10.82
CA ARG A 77 13.39 -2.03 11.98
C ARG A 77 13.97 -3.42 12.15
N GLN A 78 14.10 -3.86 13.40
CA GLN A 78 14.60 -5.20 13.71
C GLN A 78 13.64 -6.28 13.19
N CYS A 79 14.18 -7.13 12.33
CA CYS A 79 13.54 -8.35 11.89
C CYS A 79 13.67 -9.47 12.94
N TYR A 80 12.67 -10.34 13.05
CA TYR A 80 12.70 -11.52 13.92
C TYR A 80 12.99 -12.83 13.16
N PHE A 81 13.43 -12.75 11.91
CA PHE A 81 13.91 -13.86 11.08
C PHE A 81 15.18 -13.47 10.31
N ALA A 82 15.90 -14.46 9.79
CA ALA A 82 17.09 -14.24 8.97
C ALA A 82 16.70 -13.78 7.55
N PHE A 83 17.64 -13.13 6.85
CA PHE A 83 17.45 -12.67 5.45
C PHE A 83 16.18 -11.82 5.29
N HIS A 84 16.14 -10.69 6.01
CA HIS A 84 14.90 -9.92 6.20
C HIS A 84 14.20 -9.50 4.89
N GLN A 85 14.94 -9.16 3.82
CA GLN A 85 14.34 -8.80 2.54
C GLN A 85 13.59 -9.98 1.90
N ASP A 86 14.27 -11.11 1.73
CA ASP A 86 13.66 -12.33 1.16
C ASP A 86 12.50 -12.84 2.01
N GLY A 87 12.65 -12.82 3.33
CA GLY A 87 11.62 -13.27 4.26
C GLY A 87 10.38 -12.37 4.27
N ILE A 88 10.51 -11.06 4.03
CA ILE A 88 9.37 -10.15 3.85
C ILE A 88 8.68 -10.43 2.52
N VAL A 89 9.43 -10.56 1.42
CA VAL A 89 8.87 -10.91 0.11
C VAL A 89 8.06 -12.21 0.18
N GLU A 90 8.63 -13.26 0.80
CA GLU A 90 7.97 -14.56 0.96
C GLU A 90 6.63 -14.44 1.68
N ARG A 91 6.57 -13.65 2.76
CA ARG A 91 5.34 -13.38 3.53
C ARG A 91 4.30 -12.63 2.71
N LEU A 92 4.70 -11.59 1.99
CA LEU A 92 3.78 -10.81 1.16
C LEU A 92 3.22 -11.63 0.01
N VAL A 93 4.04 -12.48 -0.61
CA VAL A 93 3.58 -13.46 -1.61
C VAL A 93 2.54 -14.39 -0.97
N ARG A 94 2.84 -15.01 0.18
CA ARG A 94 1.85 -15.87 0.89
C ARG A 94 0.53 -15.13 1.18
N MET A 95 0.57 -13.87 1.57
CA MET A 95 -0.65 -13.07 1.82
C MET A 95 -1.39 -12.73 0.53
N GLY A 96 -0.69 -12.54 -0.59
CA GLY A 96 -1.31 -12.40 -1.90
C GLY A 96 -2.04 -13.68 -2.32
N GLU A 97 -1.39 -14.84 -2.18
CA GLU A 97 -1.91 -16.15 -2.60
C GLU A 97 -3.19 -16.59 -1.85
N ILE A 98 -3.46 -16.07 -0.65
CA ILE A 98 -4.69 -16.44 0.08
C ILE A 98 -5.94 -15.70 -0.43
N VAL A 99 -5.78 -14.65 -1.25
CA VAL A 99 -6.90 -13.93 -1.84
C VAL A 99 -7.34 -14.64 -3.13
N PRO A 100 -8.63 -14.98 -3.31
CA PRO A 100 -9.15 -15.55 -4.56
C PRO A 100 -8.81 -14.73 -5.81
N ASP A 101 -8.51 -15.41 -6.92
CA ASP A 101 -8.04 -14.79 -8.18
C ASP A 101 -9.04 -13.80 -8.80
N ASP A 102 -10.33 -14.02 -8.56
CA ASP A 102 -11.42 -13.19 -9.08
C ASP A 102 -11.82 -12.03 -8.14
N ILE A 103 -11.13 -11.88 -7.01
CA ILE A 103 -11.18 -10.68 -6.16
C ILE A 103 -9.98 -9.80 -6.49
N ALA A 104 -10.24 -8.53 -6.83
CA ALA A 104 -9.19 -7.56 -7.09
C ALA A 104 -8.34 -7.32 -5.83
N MET A 105 -7.00 -7.30 -5.99
CA MET A 105 -6.07 -7.24 -4.87
C MET A 105 -4.92 -6.26 -5.10
N GLY A 106 -4.51 -5.53 -4.06
CA GLY A 106 -3.34 -4.68 -4.13
C GLY A 106 -2.57 -4.53 -2.83
N TYR A 107 -1.41 -3.87 -2.93
CA TYR A 107 -0.52 -3.60 -1.80
C TYR A 107 -0.38 -2.10 -1.54
N HIS A 108 -0.46 -1.69 -0.28
CA HIS A 108 -0.10 -0.34 0.18
C HIS A 108 1.26 -0.38 0.89
N LEU A 109 2.30 0.10 0.20
CA LEU A 109 3.69 0.09 0.67
C LEU A 109 3.95 1.28 1.62
N CYS A 110 3.32 1.26 2.79
CA CYS A 110 3.39 2.35 3.75
C CYS A 110 4.70 2.34 4.58
N TYR A 111 5.11 3.49 5.11
CA TYR A 111 6.10 3.57 6.20
C TYR A 111 5.46 3.80 7.58
N GLY A 112 4.13 3.76 7.65
CA GLY A 112 3.33 4.10 8.82
C GLY A 112 3.26 5.62 9.04
N ASN A 113 2.16 6.08 9.63
CA ASN A 113 1.99 7.48 10.02
C ASN A 113 1.37 7.52 11.43
N PHE A 114 2.15 7.98 12.43
CA PHE A 114 1.65 8.21 13.78
C PHE A 114 1.86 9.69 14.14
N GLY A 115 0.80 10.48 14.01
CA GLY A 115 0.82 11.91 14.37
C GLY A 115 1.38 12.86 13.29
N GLY A 116 1.33 12.48 12.01
CA GLY A 116 1.70 13.37 10.89
C GLY A 116 3.18 13.32 10.50
N LYS A 117 3.93 12.29 10.93
CA LYS A 117 5.29 11.99 10.50
C LYS A 117 5.46 10.49 10.32
N HIS A 118 6.30 10.07 9.39
CA HIS A 118 6.65 8.67 9.28
C HIS A 118 7.49 8.22 10.47
N PHE A 119 7.41 6.93 10.82
CA PHE A 119 8.38 6.32 11.74
C PHE A 119 9.79 6.29 11.14
N VAL A 120 9.88 6.29 9.80
CA VAL A 120 11.09 6.33 8.99
C VAL A 120 10.77 7.10 7.71
N GLU A 121 11.50 8.18 7.45
CA GLU A 121 11.37 8.93 6.20
C GLU A 121 12.22 8.25 5.11
N PRO A 122 11.61 7.73 4.03
CA PRO A 122 12.36 7.12 2.95
C PRO A 122 13.26 8.15 2.27
N ARG A 123 14.52 7.77 2.02
CA ARG A 123 15.48 8.67 1.34
C ARG A 123 15.20 8.80 -0.16
N ASP A 124 14.70 7.72 -0.75
CA ASP A 124 14.29 7.62 -2.15
C ASP A 124 13.27 6.48 -2.29
N MET A 125 12.70 6.31 -3.48
CA MET A 125 11.72 5.26 -3.75
C MET A 125 12.31 3.86 -4.00
N ALA A 126 13.64 3.67 -3.92
CA ALA A 126 14.26 2.41 -4.30
C ALA A 126 13.77 1.21 -3.48
N PRO A 127 13.64 1.28 -2.14
CA PRO A 127 13.15 0.14 -1.35
C PRO A 127 11.73 -0.29 -1.76
N MET A 128 10.84 0.67 -2.04
CA MET A 128 9.47 0.38 -2.50
C MET A 128 9.47 -0.25 -3.90
N VAL A 129 10.29 0.26 -4.82
CA VAL A 129 10.44 -0.29 -6.18
C VAL A 129 11.01 -1.71 -6.14
N GLU A 130 12.02 -1.96 -5.32
CA GLU A 130 12.62 -3.29 -5.16
C GLU A 130 11.61 -4.29 -4.57
N LEU A 131 10.91 -3.91 -3.50
CA LEU A 131 9.90 -4.76 -2.88
C LEU A 131 8.76 -5.08 -3.85
N ALA A 132 8.23 -4.06 -4.53
CA ALA A 132 7.18 -4.23 -5.54
C ALA A 132 7.60 -5.21 -6.65
N ASN A 133 8.81 -5.02 -7.19
CA ASN A 133 9.35 -5.90 -8.23
C ASN A 133 9.49 -7.36 -7.74
N HIS A 134 10.00 -7.56 -6.53
CA HIS A 134 10.19 -8.90 -5.99
C HIS A 134 8.85 -9.61 -5.73
N VAL A 135 7.88 -8.91 -5.15
CA VAL A 135 6.53 -9.45 -4.93
C VAL A 135 5.84 -9.75 -6.25
N SER A 136 5.84 -8.81 -7.21
CA SER A 136 5.26 -9.02 -8.55
C SER A 136 5.91 -10.20 -9.30
N SER A 137 7.20 -10.46 -9.09
CA SER A 137 7.88 -11.59 -9.73
C SER A 137 7.61 -12.94 -9.07
N GLY A 138 7.24 -12.95 -7.79
CA GLY A 138 7.10 -14.16 -6.98
C GLY A 138 5.65 -14.63 -6.80
N ILE A 139 4.68 -13.75 -7.00
CA ILE A 139 3.26 -14.06 -6.85
C ILE A 139 2.71 -14.80 -8.09
N GLY A 140 1.83 -15.78 -7.88
CA GLY A 140 1.18 -16.58 -8.91
C GLY A 140 -0.15 -16.02 -9.42
N ARG A 141 -0.68 -14.98 -8.77
CA ARG A 141 -1.93 -14.29 -9.12
C ARG A 141 -1.69 -12.85 -9.60
N SER A 142 -2.71 -12.20 -10.16
CA SER A 142 -2.63 -10.78 -10.52
C SER A 142 -2.55 -9.88 -9.28
N ILE A 143 -1.79 -8.80 -9.41
CA ILE A 143 -1.85 -7.63 -8.51
C ILE A 143 -2.52 -6.52 -9.31
N ASP A 144 -3.70 -6.07 -8.87
CA ASP A 144 -4.47 -5.04 -9.53
C ASP A 144 -3.89 -3.64 -9.26
N TRP A 145 -3.36 -3.40 -8.05
CA TRP A 145 -2.68 -2.15 -7.76
C TRP A 145 -1.53 -2.24 -6.75
N ILE A 146 -0.59 -1.31 -6.87
CA ILE A 146 0.40 -1.00 -5.84
C ILE A 146 0.35 0.49 -5.54
N HIS A 147 0.21 0.84 -4.27
CA HIS A 147 0.31 2.20 -3.79
C HIS A 147 1.67 2.45 -3.13
N MET A 148 2.32 3.56 -3.49
CA MET A 148 3.57 4.04 -2.89
C MET A 148 3.39 5.45 -2.29
N PRO A 149 3.63 5.64 -0.98
CA PRO A 149 3.58 6.96 -0.35
C PRO A 149 4.68 7.89 -0.87
N VAL A 150 4.37 9.18 -0.92
CA VAL A 150 5.34 10.24 -1.19
C VAL A 150 5.21 11.27 -0.07
N PRO A 151 6.23 11.41 0.81
CA PRO A 151 6.26 12.45 1.82
C PRO A 151 6.07 13.84 1.23
N ILE A 152 5.37 14.72 1.93
CA ILE A 152 5.07 16.07 1.44
C ILE A 152 6.34 16.84 1.06
N GLU A 153 7.44 16.70 1.80
CA GLU A 153 8.67 17.48 1.52
C GLU A 153 9.46 16.99 0.28
N LEU A 154 9.07 15.89 -0.36
CA LEU A 154 9.85 15.25 -1.42
C LEU A 154 9.24 15.50 -2.80
N ASP A 155 9.80 16.50 -3.49
CA ASP A 155 9.51 16.87 -4.88
C ASP A 155 10.74 16.83 -5.80
N ASP A 156 11.86 16.23 -5.34
CA ASP A 156 13.15 16.22 -6.04
C ASP A 156 13.39 15.00 -6.92
N GLU A 157 14.14 15.19 -8.01
CA GLU A 157 14.44 14.14 -8.99
C GLU A 157 15.12 12.90 -8.40
N PRO A 158 16.14 13.01 -7.52
CA PRO A 158 16.74 11.85 -6.86
C PRO A 158 15.74 10.92 -6.17
N TYR A 159 14.72 11.49 -5.47
CA TYR A 159 13.70 10.69 -4.80
C TYR A 159 12.91 9.78 -5.76
N PHE A 160 12.47 10.33 -6.90
CA PHE A 160 11.64 9.62 -7.88
C PHE A 160 12.42 8.78 -8.91
N LYS A 161 13.73 9.05 -9.08
CA LYS A 161 14.57 8.36 -10.06
C LYS A 161 14.49 6.83 -10.04
N PRO A 162 14.37 6.15 -8.87
CA PRO A 162 14.24 4.70 -8.82
C PRO A 162 13.02 4.13 -9.56
N LEU A 163 11.95 4.92 -9.78
CA LEU A 163 10.74 4.47 -10.50
C LEU A 163 11.03 3.95 -11.91
N ARG A 164 12.14 4.39 -12.55
CA ARG A 164 12.58 3.82 -13.85
C ARG A 164 12.87 2.33 -13.80
N GLY A 165 13.18 1.79 -12.62
CA GLY A 165 13.44 0.38 -12.40
C GLY A 165 12.20 -0.44 -12.08
N LEU A 166 11.02 0.18 -12.00
CA LEU A 166 9.77 -0.50 -11.65
C LEU A 166 9.32 -1.42 -12.79
N ARG A 167 8.96 -2.65 -12.43
CA ARG A 167 8.59 -3.76 -13.32
C ARG A 167 7.36 -4.45 -12.76
N LEU A 168 6.20 -3.86 -13.00
CA LEU A 168 4.91 -4.43 -12.62
C LEU A 168 4.31 -5.23 -13.80
N GLY A 169 3.33 -6.07 -13.52
CA GLY A 169 2.49 -6.69 -14.54
C GLY A 169 1.75 -5.61 -15.35
N ASN A 170 1.38 -5.92 -16.60
CA ASN A 170 0.68 -4.96 -17.46
C ASN A 170 -0.72 -4.62 -16.92
N GLU A 171 -1.28 -5.50 -16.10
CA GLU A 171 -2.56 -5.38 -15.41
C GLU A 171 -2.46 -4.57 -14.11
N THR A 172 -1.26 -4.33 -13.59
CA THR A 172 -1.07 -3.66 -12.30
C THR A 172 -1.03 -2.14 -12.47
N SER A 173 -1.95 -1.45 -11.79
CA SER A 173 -1.94 0.01 -11.70
C SER A 173 -1.04 0.51 -10.58
N LEU A 174 -0.14 1.45 -10.88
CA LEU A 174 0.63 2.17 -9.86
C LEU A 174 -0.17 3.37 -9.35
N TYR A 175 -0.24 3.55 -8.04
CA TYR A 175 -0.77 4.77 -7.40
C TYR A 175 0.32 5.45 -6.57
N LEU A 176 0.55 6.74 -6.82
CA LEU A 176 1.50 7.56 -6.07
C LEU A 176 0.79 8.48 -5.08
N GLY A 177 1.25 8.48 -3.83
CA GLY A 177 0.73 9.29 -2.73
C GLY A 177 1.06 10.78 -2.82
N LEU A 178 0.68 11.45 -3.92
CA LEU A 178 1.09 12.81 -4.27
C LEU A 178 0.14 13.91 -3.77
N VAL A 179 -1.04 13.54 -3.24
CA VAL A 179 -2.07 14.49 -2.83
C VAL A 179 -1.88 14.91 -1.36
N HIS A 180 -1.52 16.17 -1.17
CA HIS A 180 -1.28 16.82 0.13
C HIS A 180 -2.03 18.15 0.19
N ASP A 181 -2.92 18.32 1.16
CA ASP A 181 -3.69 19.56 1.30
C ASP A 181 -2.91 20.67 2.02
N GLN A 182 -1.86 20.33 2.76
CA GLN A 182 -1.08 21.30 3.54
C GLN A 182 -0.32 22.29 2.64
N ASP A 183 0.10 21.87 1.44
CA ASP A 183 0.74 22.74 0.45
C ASP A 183 -0.04 22.86 -0.87
N GLY A 184 -1.26 22.33 -0.87
CA GLY A 184 -2.29 22.55 -1.87
C GLY A 184 -1.96 22.04 -3.27
N GLU A 185 -2.69 22.56 -4.24
CA GLU A 185 -2.60 22.13 -5.64
C GLU A 185 -1.20 22.36 -6.25
N ASP A 186 -0.60 23.52 -5.97
CA ASP A 186 0.75 23.85 -6.46
C ASP A 186 1.78 22.84 -5.98
N GLY A 187 1.67 22.42 -4.71
CA GLY A 187 2.47 21.35 -4.13
C GLY A 187 2.35 20.03 -4.87
N CYS A 188 1.10 19.56 -4.96
CA CYS A 188 0.78 18.30 -5.62
C CYS A 188 1.31 18.29 -7.06
N ARG A 189 1.09 19.38 -7.82
CA ARG A 189 1.54 19.50 -9.21
C ARG A 189 3.06 19.53 -9.34
N ARG A 190 3.82 20.11 -8.40
CA ARG A 190 5.29 20.02 -8.41
C ARG A 190 5.76 18.58 -8.30
N ARG A 191 5.21 17.81 -7.36
CA ARG A 191 5.57 16.39 -7.18
C ARG A 191 5.20 15.54 -8.40
N MET A 192 4.01 15.75 -8.96
CA MET A 192 3.57 15.09 -10.20
C MET A 192 4.52 15.40 -11.36
N ALA A 193 4.87 16.68 -11.56
CA ALA A 193 5.78 17.09 -12.63
C ALA A 193 7.19 16.49 -12.48
N THR A 194 7.65 16.22 -11.27
CA THR A 194 8.90 15.49 -11.03
C THR A 194 8.73 14.00 -11.31
N ALA A 195 7.66 13.36 -10.81
CA ALA A 195 7.37 11.94 -11.05
C ALA A 195 7.25 11.60 -12.56
N ASP A 196 6.62 12.49 -13.34
CA ASP A 196 6.41 12.37 -14.79
C ASP A 196 7.72 12.22 -15.59
N LYS A 197 8.87 12.63 -15.03
CA LYS A 197 10.20 12.47 -15.65
C LYS A 197 10.74 11.04 -15.55
N PHE A 198 10.13 10.20 -14.72
CA PHE A 198 10.62 8.87 -14.37
C PHE A 198 9.60 7.76 -14.61
N ILE A 199 8.31 8.07 -14.57
CA ILE A 199 7.22 7.13 -14.86
C ILE A 199 5.99 7.85 -15.40
N SER A 200 5.12 7.13 -16.11
CA SER A 200 3.85 7.65 -16.63
C SER A 200 2.73 6.63 -16.43
N GLY A 201 1.47 7.05 -16.60
CA GLY A 201 0.31 6.17 -16.48
C GLY A 201 -0.03 5.73 -15.06
N TYR A 202 0.47 6.44 -14.05
CA TYR A 202 0.14 6.21 -12.64
C TYR A 202 -1.14 6.97 -12.26
N GLY A 203 -1.89 6.42 -11.29
CA GLY A 203 -2.93 7.15 -10.57
C GLY A 203 -2.36 7.92 -9.38
N ILE A 204 -3.13 8.86 -8.84
CA ILE A 204 -2.74 9.62 -7.64
C ILE A 204 -3.63 9.25 -6.45
N ALA A 205 -3.08 9.43 -5.26
CA ALA A 205 -3.78 9.21 -4.00
C ALA A 205 -3.17 10.12 -2.93
N THR A 206 -3.75 10.11 -1.74
CA THR A 206 -3.09 10.64 -0.55
C THR A 206 -1.91 9.73 -0.16
N GLU A 207 -0.96 10.29 0.57
CA GLU A 207 0.21 9.56 1.08
C GLU A 207 -0.16 8.32 1.92
N CYS A 208 -1.20 8.43 2.73
CA CYS A 208 -1.66 7.36 3.64
C CYS A 208 -3.18 7.49 3.84
N GLY A 209 -3.78 6.55 4.59
CA GLY A 209 -5.19 6.57 4.95
C GLY A 209 -5.62 7.78 5.79
N LEU A 210 -6.91 8.12 5.70
CA LEU A 210 -7.48 9.36 6.26
C LEU A 210 -7.98 9.23 7.71
N GLY A 211 -7.88 8.05 8.33
CA GLY A 211 -8.51 7.75 9.62
C GLY A 211 -8.00 8.53 10.83
N ARG A 212 -6.90 9.30 10.69
CA ARG A 212 -6.34 10.17 11.75
C ARG A 212 -6.61 11.66 11.51
N ARG A 213 -7.38 12.01 10.48
CA ARG A 213 -7.66 13.39 10.10
C ARG A 213 -8.97 13.88 10.72
N PRO A 214 -9.10 15.19 11.01
CA PRO A 214 -10.40 15.77 11.35
C PRO A 214 -11.39 15.57 10.19
N PRO A 215 -12.64 15.13 10.43
CA PRO A 215 -13.63 14.87 9.38
C PRO A 215 -13.84 16.06 8.42
N GLU A 216 -13.81 17.28 8.95
CA GLU A 216 -13.96 18.53 8.19
C GLU A 216 -12.84 18.76 7.17
N SER A 217 -11.67 18.12 7.34
CA SER A 217 -10.56 18.22 6.38
C SER A 217 -10.71 17.27 5.18
N ILE A 218 -11.61 16.28 5.25
CA ILE A 218 -11.73 15.25 4.21
C ILE A 218 -12.40 15.81 2.95
N GLY A 219 -13.48 16.58 3.08
CA GLY A 219 -14.17 17.18 1.93
C GLY A 219 -13.24 18.02 1.04
N PRO A 220 -12.57 19.05 1.60
CA PRO A 220 -11.62 19.87 0.85
C PRO A 220 -10.46 19.08 0.23
N LEU A 221 -9.99 18.01 0.89
CA LEU A 221 -8.97 17.13 0.36
C LEU A 221 -9.45 16.32 -0.87
N LEU A 222 -10.69 15.84 -0.84
CA LEU A 222 -11.31 15.15 -1.99
C LEU A 222 -11.55 16.12 -3.16
N GLU A 223 -11.96 17.35 -2.88
CA GLU A 223 -12.08 18.40 -3.91
C GLU A 223 -10.71 18.75 -4.52
N LEU A 224 -9.64 18.76 -3.71
CA LEU A 224 -8.28 18.93 -4.21
C LEU A 224 -7.87 17.78 -5.13
N HIS A 225 -8.17 16.54 -4.73
CA HIS A 225 -7.90 15.36 -5.55
C HIS A 225 -8.61 15.43 -6.91
N ASP A 226 -9.88 15.84 -6.93
CA ASP A 226 -10.67 16.01 -8.16
C ASP A 226 -10.08 17.06 -9.12
N ARG A 227 -9.51 18.16 -8.61
CA ARG A 227 -8.85 19.18 -9.46
C ARG A 227 -7.54 18.72 -10.09
N LEU A 228 -6.93 17.66 -9.58
CA LEU A 228 -5.63 17.16 -10.04
C LEU A 228 -5.75 16.14 -11.18
N ILE A 229 -6.93 15.55 -11.37
CA ILE A 229 -7.25 14.56 -12.42
C ILE A 229 -8.06 15.17 -13.58
#